data_AF-A0A937GBK0-F1
#
_entry.id   AF-A0A937GBK0-F1
#
_cell.length_a   1.000
_cell.length_b   1.000
_cell.length_c   1.000
_cell.angle_alpha   90.00
_cell.angle_beta   90.00
_cell.angle_gamma   90.00
#
_symmetry.space_group_name_H-M   'P 1'
#
loop_
_entity.id
_entity.type
_entity.pdbx_description
1 polymer ?
#
loop_
_entity_poly.entity_id
_entity_poly.type
_entity_poly.pdbx_seq_one_letter_code
_entity_poly.pdbx_strand_id
1 'polypeptide(L)'
;MLLTAEGGEEGYSEYTFADCAIIPDGESPGTKIESLEACDDGPSPIMPEAKEFFWGSGAFVVFALLMRFFLYPRLRRSMDARDASIREAHESAEAERDAARGEVSSYETALAEVRAEVAARIDAARSTVEQERTARLSEVNDAIAARRATASAEVDAAHGAARPQVGTAVATVASRAVELATGRAPDPNAVSRVVDELMNTGVSQ
;
A
#
# COMPACT_ATOMS: atom_id res chain seq x y z
N MET A 1 -45.16 -106.86 72.15
CA MET A 1 -43.79 -107.25 72.54
C MET A 1 -42.90 -106.07 72.13
N LEU A 2 -42.79 -104.98 72.92
CA LEU A 2 -41.95 -104.83 74.13
C LEU A 2 -40.53 -105.36 73.84
N LEU A 3 -39.49 -104.53 73.70
CA LEU A 3 -38.91 -103.66 74.75
C LEU A 3 -37.99 -102.58 74.11
N THR A 4 -38.15 -101.28 74.47
CA THR A 4 -37.20 -100.35 75.16
C THR A 4 -35.96 -99.92 74.38
N ALA A 5 -35.40 -98.71 74.45
CA ALA A 5 -35.43 -97.59 75.42
C ALA A 5 -35.03 -96.29 74.68
N GLU A 6 -35.59 -95.13 75.04
CA GLU A 6 -34.92 -93.99 75.73
C GLU A 6 -33.83 -93.24 74.95
N GLY A 7 -33.93 -91.90 75.00
CA GLY A 7 -32.80 -91.00 74.72
C GLY A 7 -33.21 -89.81 73.87
N GLY A 8 -33.62 -88.71 74.51
CA GLY A 8 -33.60 -87.40 73.87
C GLY A 8 -32.15 -86.97 73.70
N GLU A 9 -31.79 -86.48 72.52
CA GLU A 9 -30.51 -85.83 72.30
C GLU A 9 -30.75 -84.35 72.05
N GLU A 10 -30.45 -83.61 73.10
CA GLU A 10 -30.26 -82.17 73.13
C GLU A 10 -29.28 -81.77 72.03
N GLY A 11 -29.68 -80.80 71.19
CA GLY A 11 -28.79 -80.24 70.18
C GLY A 11 -27.53 -79.68 70.84
N TYR A 12 -26.39 -80.30 70.55
CA TYR A 12 -25.07 -79.78 70.92
C TYR A 12 -24.79 -78.52 70.11
N SER A 13 -25.11 -77.35 70.68
CA SER A 13 -24.46 -76.09 70.26
C SER A 13 -23.01 -76.17 70.71
N GLU A 14 -22.11 -76.40 69.75
CA GLU A 14 -20.65 -76.46 69.96
C GLU A 14 -20.01 -75.06 69.99
N TYR A 15 -20.74 -74.02 69.58
CA TYR A 15 -20.23 -72.67 69.40
C TYR A 15 -20.86 -71.67 70.36
N THR A 16 -20.06 -70.73 70.84
CA THR A 16 -20.48 -69.59 71.66
C THR A 16 -20.10 -68.29 70.97
N PHE A 17 -20.67 -67.15 71.38
CA PHE A 17 -20.24 -65.86 70.83
C PHE A 17 -18.75 -65.55 71.09
N ALA A 18 -18.09 -66.21 72.05
CA ALA A 18 -16.64 -66.15 72.22
C ALA A 18 -15.85 -66.72 71.02
N ASP A 19 -16.49 -67.56 70.18
CA ASP A 19 -15.90 -68.13 68.98
C ASP A 19 -16.07 -67.23 67.74
N CYS A 20 -16.83 -66.13 67.86
CA CYS A 20 -16.92 -65.09 66.82
C CYS A 20 -15.66 -64.21 66.80
N ALA A 21 -15.24 -63.75 65.61
CA ALA A 21 -14.12 -62.82 65.47
C ALA A 21 -14.40 -61.44 66.11
N ILE A 22 -15.68 -61.05 66.18
CA ILE A 22 -16.20 -59.86 66.86
C ILE A 22 -17.49 -60.29 67.58
N ILE A 23 -17.59 -60.00 68.88
CA ILE A 23 -18.82 -60.24 69.65
C ILE A 23 -19.80 -59.10 69.32
N PRO A 24 -21.04 -59.39 68.86
CA PRO A 24 -22.01 -58.36 68.56
C PRO A 24 -22.38 -57.55 69.81
N ASP A 25 -22.57 -56.24 69.62
CA ASP A 25 -22.83 -55.30 70.71
C ASP A 25 -24.09 -55.69 71.51
N GLY A 26 -23.92 -55.96 72.80
CA GLY A 26 -25.00 -56.30 73.73
C GLY A 26 -25.12 -57.79 74.08
N GLU A 27 -24.33 -58.66 73.46
CA GLU A 27 -24.39 -60.11 73.68
C GLU A 27 -23.24 -60.62 74.58
N SER A 28 -23.51 -61.60 75.44
CA SER A 28 -22.52 -62.11 76.38
C SER A 28 -21.62 -63.18 75.72
N PRO A 29 -20.31 -63.21 76.01
CA PRO A 29 -19.38 -64.19 75.39
C PRO A 29 -19.78 -65.65 75.62
N GLY A 30 -20.50 -65.94 76.71
CA GLY A 30 -20.95 -67.28 77.07
C GLY A 30 -22.30 -67.68 76.47
N THR A 31 -22.96 -66.83 75.69
CA THR A 31 -24.22 -67.18 75.04
C THR A 31 -23.95 -68.20 73.92
N LYS A 32 -24.70 -69.31 73.95
CA LYS A 32 -24.62 -70.41 72.97
C LYS A 32 -25.26 -70.00 71.65
N ILE A 33 -24.61 -70.34 70.54
CA ILE A 33 -25.12 -70.10 69.18
C ILE A 33 -25.26 -71.40 68.40
N GLU A 34 -26.27 -71.47 67.55
CA GLU A 34 -26.60 -72.68 66.77
C GLU A 34 -25.66 -72.84 65.55
N SER A 35 -25.12 -71.73 65.04
CA SER A 35 -24.11 -71.71 63.96
C SER A 35 -23.30 -70.41 63.98
N LEU A 36 -22.09 -70.43 63.39
CA LEU A 36 -21.22 -69.25 63.24
C LEU A 36 -21.78 -68.18 62.30
N GLU A 37 -22.88 -68.46 61.58
CA GLU A 37 -23.63 -67.45 60.79
C GLU A 37 -24.39 -66.46 61.69
N ALA A 38 -24.56 -66.77 62.98
CA ALA A 38 -25.12 -65.84 63.97
C ALA A 38 -24.14 -64.72 64.37
N CYS A 39 -22.86 -64.83 64.00
CA CYS A 39 -21.90 -63.73 64.09
C CYS A 39 -22.23 -62.74 62.95
N ASP A 40 -22.61 -61.50 63.29
CA ASP A 40 -22.84 -60.44 62.30
C ASP A 40 -21.57 -60.24 61.45
N ASP A 41 -21.71 -60.31 60.13
CA ASP A 41 -20.61 -60.04 59.20
C ASP A 41 -20.21 -58.57 59.38
N GLY A 42 -19.14 -58.34 60.15
CA GLY A 42 -18.62 -57.01 60.42
C GLY A 42 -18.45 -56.15 59.16
N PRO A 43 -18.36 -54.81 59.29
CA PRO A 43 -18.56 -53.88 58.19
C PRO A 43 -17.77 -54.28 56.93
N SER A 44 -18.48 -54.61 55.85
CA SER A 44 -17.85 -55.07 54.61
C SER A 44 -16.87 -53.99 54.09
N PRO A 45 -15.56 -54.26 53.98
CA PRO A 45 -14.54 -53.24 53.65
C PRO A 45 -14.68 -52.58 52.27
N ILE A 46 -15.52 -53.16 51.42
CA ILE A 46 -15.71 -52.80 50.01
C ILE A 46 -17.04 -52.10 49.77
N MET A 47 -18.02 -52.21 50.68
CA MET A 47 -19.32 -51.58 50.53
C MET A 47 -19.62 -50.73 51.76
N PRO A 48 -19.57 -49.39 51.62
CA PRO A 48 -19.87 -48.51 52.75
C PRO A 48 -21.32 -48.72 53.18
N GLU A 49 -21.60 -48.47 54.45
CA GLU A 49 -22.96 -48.53 54.98
C GLU A 49 -23.88 -47.59 54.18
N ALA A 50 -25.10 -48.04 53.86
CA ALA A 50 -26.02 -47.30 53.00
C ALA A 50 -26.25 -45.86 53.48
N LYS A 51 -26.27 -45.63 54.80
CA LYS A 51 -26.41 -44.31 55.41
C LYS A 51 -25.30 -43.33 55.00
N GLU A 52 -24.06 -43.80 54.93
CA GLU A 52 -22.89 -43.00 54.58
C GLU A 52 -22.88 -42.69 53.08
N PHE A 53 -23.32 -43.66 52.27
CA PHE A 53 -23.50 -43.45 50.85
C PHE A 53 -24.56 -42.38 50.55
N PHE A 54 -25.70 -42.39 51.23
CA PHE A 54 -26.75 -41.37 51.03
C PHE A 54 -26.30 -39.99 51.50
N TRP A 55 -25.62 -39.89 52.64
CA TRP A 55 -25.11 -38.62 53.15
C TRP A 55 -24.00 -38.05 52.25
N GLY A 56 -23.03 -38.88 51.84
CA GLY A 56 -21.96 -38.51 50.93
C GLY A 56 -22.46 -38.13 49.54
N SER A 57 -23.40 -38.92 48.98
CA SER A 57 -24.04 -38.62 47.70
C SER A 57 -24.87 -37.33 47.77
N GLY A 58 -25.58 -37.09 48.88
CA GLY A 58 -26.34 -35.85 49.09
C GLY A 58 -25.43 -34.62 49.09
N ALA A 59 -24.33 -34.67 49.85
CA ALA A 59 -23.33 -33.60 49.87
C ALA A 59 -22.70 -33.38 48.48
N PHE A 60 -22.38 -34.46 47.76
CA PHE A 60 -21.86 -34.40 46.40
C PHE A 60 -22.86 -33.77 45.42
N VAL A 61 -24.15 -34.14 45.49
CA VAL A 61 -25.19 -33.57 44.64
C VAL A 61 -25.35 -32.07 44.90
N VAL A 62 -25.42 -31.64 46.17
CA VAL A 62 -25.50 -30.21 46.50
C VAL A 62 -24.28 -29.45 45.95
N PHE A 63 -23.08 -29.99 46.13
CA PHE A 63 -21.87 -29.41 45.55
C PHE A 63 -21.91 -29.38 44.02
N ALA A 64 -22.35 -30.46 43.37
CA ALA A 64 -22.48 -30.55 41.92
C ALA A 64 -23.48 -29.53 41.38
N LEU A 65 -24.61 -29.30 42.06
CA LEU A 65 -25.58 -28.27 41.71
C LEU A 65 -24.96 -26.87 41.86
N LEU A 66 -24.22 -26.61 42.95
CA LEU A 66 -23.51 -25.34 43.12
C LEU A 66 -22.49 -25.11 41.99
N MET A 67 -21.70 -26.12 41.63
CA MET A 67 -20.81 -26.06 40.47
C MET A 67 -21.56 -25.78 39.17
N ARG A 68 -22.70 -26.46 38.96
CA ARG A 68 -23.51 -26.36 37.75
C ARG A 68 -24.16 -24.98 37.57
N PHE A 69 -24.61 -24.37 38.66
CA PHE A 69 -25.33 -23.10 38.65
C PHE A 69 -24.43 -21.89 38.84
N PHE A 70 -23.29 -22.01 39.54
CA PHE A 70 -22.41 -20.89 39.84
C PHE A 70 -21.08 -20.93 39.07
N LEU A 71 -20.32 -22.02 39.18
CA LEU A 71 -18.98 -22.10 38.62
C LEU A 71 -18.99 -22.23 37.09
N TYR A 72 -19.78 -23.17 36.57
CA TYR A 72 -19.88 -23.45 35.13
C TYR A 72 -20.27 -22.23 34.29
N PRO A 73 -21.31 -21.44 34.62
CA PRO A 73 -21.62 -20.25 33.83
C PRO A 73 -20.55 -19.16 33.93
N ARG A 74 -19.79 -19.08 35.02
CA ARG A 74 -18.69 -18.11 35.15
C ARG A 74 -17.49 -18.52 34.30
N LEU A 75 -17.15 -19.81 34.28
CA LEU A 75 -16.10 -20.35 33.42
C LEU A 75 -16.44 -20.18 31.94
N ARG A 76 -17.66 -20.55 31.53
CA ARG A 76 -18.11 -20.36 30.14
C ARG A 76 -18.03 -18.91 29.70
N ARG A 77 -18.55 -17.97 30.51
CA ARG A 77 -18.43 -16.53 30.19
C ARG A 77 -16.99 -16.09 29.98
N SER A 78 -16.03 -16.62 30.74
CA SER A 78 -14.62 -16.27 30.56
C SER A 78 -14.02 -16.82 29.25
N MET A 79 -14.44 -18.02 28.83
CA MET A 79 -14.02 -18.60 27.55
C MET A 79 -14.66 -17.84 26.39
N ASP A 80 -15.97 -17.61 26.46
CA ASP A 80 -16.73 -16.85 25.45
C ASP A 80 -16.17 -15.42 25.29
N ALA A 81 -15.78 -14.77 26.40
CA ALA A 81 -15.16 -13.44 26.37
C ALA A 81 -13.78 -13.45 25.69
N ARG A 82 -12.96 -14.49 25.94
CA ARG A 82 -11.68 -14.64 25.24
C ARG A 82 -11.88 -14.85 23.75
N ASP A 83 -12.78 -15.76 23.37
CA ASP A 83 -13.08 -16.03 21.96
C ASP A 83 -13.63 -14.78 21.25
N ALA A 84 -14.51 -14.02 21.92
CA ALA A 84 -15.02 -12.76 21.40
C ALA A 84 -13.88 -11.73 21.21
N SER A 85 -13.03 -11.55 22.23
CA SER A 85 -11.90 -10.60 22.14
C SER A 85 -10.89 -10.96 21.05
N ILE A 86 -10.65 -12.25 20.81
CA ILE A 86 -9.76 -12.71 19.75
C ILE A 86 -10.37 -12.42 18.39
N ARG A 87 -11.66 -12.74 18.20
CA ARG A 87 -12.36 -12.43 16.95
C ARG A 87 -12.38 -10.93 16.67
N GLU A 88 -12.72 -10.12 17.67
CA GLU A 88 -12.72 -8.67 17.56
C GLU A 88 -11.32 -8.12 17.22
N ALA A 89 -10.27 -8.61 17.88
CA ALA A 89 -8.90 -8.20 17.59
C ALA A 89 -8.44 -8.60 16.18
N HIS A 90 -8.88 -9.74 15.66
CA HIS A 90 -8.63 -10.15 14.28
C HIS A 90 -9.37 -9.27 13.29
N GLU A 91 -10.67 -9.04 13.50
CA GLU A 91 -11.49 -8.18 12.65
C GLU A 91 -10.96 -6.74 12.63
N SER A 92 -10.58 -6.19 13.78
CA SER A 92 -10.00 -4.85 13.85
C SER A 92 -8.66 -4.77 13.12
N ALA A 93 -7.80 -5.78 13.28
CA ALA A 93 -6.52 -5.84 12.59
C ALA A 93 -6.71 -5.97 11.07
N GLU A 94 -7.66 -6.78 10.59
CA GLU A 94 -7.98 -6.89 9.17
C GLU A 94 -8.52 -5.58 8.61
N ALA A 95 -9.46 -4.94 9.32
CA ALA A 95 -10.00 -3.64 8.93
C ALA A 95 -8.92 -2.55 8.84
N GLU A 96 -8.01 -2.48 9.81
CA GLU A 96 -6.86 -1.54 9.78
C GLU A 96 -5.91 -1.85 8.61
N ARG A 97 -5.64 -3.13 8.34
CA ARG A 97 -4.77 -3.53 7.21
C ARG A 97 -5.40 -3.18 5.88
N ASP A 98 -6.70 -3.37 5.73
CA ASP A 98 -7.41 -3.04 4.50
C ASP A 98 -7.55 -1.53 4.31
N ALA A 99 -7.80 -0.78 5.39
CA ALA A 99 -7.76 0.68 5.37
C ALA A 99 -6.37 1.20 4.93
N ALA A 100 -5.29 0.67 5.50
CA ALA A 100 -3.92 1.05 5.14
C ALA A 100 -3.58 0.71 3.68
N ARG A 101 -4.01 -0.47 3.19
CA ARG A 101 -3.85 -0.86 1.77
C ARG A 101 -4.65 0.08 0.85
N GLY A 102 -5.87 0.45 1.27
CA GLY A 102 -6.70 1.41 0.55
C GLY A 102 -6.04 2.79 0.46
N GLU A 103 -5.46 3.28 1.56
CA GLU A 103 -4.74 4.55 1.60
C GLU A 103 -3.51 4.52 0.66
N VAL A 104 -2.71 3.46 0.71
CA VAL A 104 -1.56 3.28 -0.20
C VAL A 104 -2.01 3.28 -1.66
N SER A 105 -3.06 2.54 -2.00
CA SER A 105 -3.60 2.51 -3.37
C SER A 105 -4.10 3.89 -3.83
N SER A 106 -4.77 4.63 -2.94
CA SER A 106 -5.22 5.98 -3.23
C SER A 106 -4.06 6.95 -3.45
N TYR A 107 -3.00 6.84 -2.65
CA TYR A 107 -1.78 7.64 -2.76
C TYR A 107 -1.02 7.33 -4.06
N GLU A 108 -0.88 6.04 -4.41
CA GLU A 108 -0.28 5.62 -5.67
C GLU A 108 -1.06 6.14 -6.88
N THR A 109 -2.40 6.12 -6.81
CA THR A 109 -3.27 6.68 -7.85
C THR A 109 -3.08 8.19 -7.99
N ALA A 110 -3.09 8.93 -6.88
CA ALA A 110 -2.85 10.37 -6.87
C ALA A 110 -1.45 10.71 -7.42
N LEU A 111 -0.44 9.91 -7.08
CA LEU A 111 0.91 10.10 -7.60
C LEU A 111 1.02 9.83 -9.10
N ALA A 112 0.29 8.83 -9.61
CA ALA A 112 0.21 8.55 -11.04
C ALA A 112 -0.48 9.70 -11.79
N GLU A 113 -1.58 10.23 -11.24
CA GLU A 113 -2.29 11.39 -11.79
C GLU A 113 -1.41 12.64 -11.85
N VAL A 114 -0.73 12.98 -10.75
CA VAL A 114 0.20 14.12 -10.71
C VAL A 114 1.33 13.96 -11.72
N ARG A 115 1.90 12.74 -11.85
CA ARG A 115 2.94 12.49 -12.87
C ARG A 115 2.42 12.68 -14.29
N ALA A 116 1.20 12.22 -14.57
CA ALA A 116 0.55 12.41 -15.87
C ALA A 116 0.30 13.90 -16.15
N GLU A 117 -0.17 14.66 -15.15
CA GLU A 117 -0.39 16.10 -15.28
C GLU A 117 0.92 16.86 -15.50
N VAL A 118 1.98 16.52 -14.76
CA VAL A 118 3.31 17.13 -14.94
C VAL A 118 3.85 16.84 -16.35
N ALA A 119 3.73 15.61 -16.84
CA ALA A 119 4.13 15.26 -18.20
C ALA A 119 3.35 16.09 -19.23
N ALA A 120 2.03 16.17 -19.10
CA ALA A 120 1.18 16.97 -19.98
C ALA A 120 1.55 18.47 -19.94
N ARG A 121 1.84 19.03 -18.76
CA ARG A 121 2.28 20.43 -18.60
C ARG A 121 3.66 20.67 -19.24
N ILE A 122 4.59 19.73 -19.10
CA ILE A 122 5.91 19.83 -19.73
C ILE A 122 5.78 19.79 -21.26
N ASP A 123 4.97 18.90 -21.79
CA ASP A 123 4.77 18.79 -23.25
C ASP A 123 4.05 20.01 -23.82
N ALA A 124 3.04 20.53 -23.11
CA ALA A 124 2.40 21.80 -23.48
C ALA A 124 3.41 22.97 -23.46
N ALA A 125 4.23 23.08 -22.41
CA ALA A 125 5.25 24.12 -22.33
C ALA A 125 6.29 24.01 -23.45
N ARG A 126 6.75 22.79 -23.77
CA ARG A 126 7.66 22.55 -24.91
C ARG A 126 7.04 22.96 -26.24
N SER A 127 5.78 22.60 -26.47
CA SER A 127 5.04 23.00 -27.67
C SER A 127 4.96 24.53 -27.79
N THR A 128 4.60 25.23 -26.71
CA THR A 128 4.54 26.70 -26.71
C THR A 128 5.90 27.33 -26.98
N VAL A 129 6.97 26.83 -26.35
CA VAL A 129 8.33 27.33 -26.57
C VAL A 129 8.78 27.13 -28.02
N GLU A 130 8.51 25.98 -28.63
CA GLU A 130 8.89 25.75 -30.03
C GLU A 130 8.09 26.60 -31.01
N GLN A 131 6.80 26.83 -30.71
CA GLN A 131 5.96 27.76 -31.49
C GLN A 131 6.48 29.19 -31.41
N GLU A 132 6.78 29.68 -30.21
CA GLU A 132 7.36 31.02 -30.01
C GLU A 132 8.73 31.14 -30.68
N ARG A 133 9.57 30.11 -30.56
CA ARG A 133 10.89 30.05 -31.22
C ARG A 133 10.74 30.15 -32.73
N THR A 134 9.84 29.37 -33.33
CA THR A 134 9.58 29.39 -34.77
C THR A 134 9.06 30.76 -35.22
N ALA A 135 8.12 31.34 -34.47
CA ALA A 135 7.57 32.66 -34.75
C ALA A 135 8.65 33.76 -34.71
N ARG A 136 9.48 33.79 -33.67
CA ARG A 136 10.60 34.74 -33.55
C ARG A 136 11.63 34.55 -34.65
N LEU A 137 11.95 33.30 -35.01
CA LEU A 137 12.88 33.04 -36.12
C LEU A 137 12.33 33.56 -37.45
N SER A 138 11.04 33.38 -37.72
CA SER A 138 10.38 33.95 -38.89
C SER A 138 10.47 35.47 -38.89
N GLU A 139 10.08 36.13 -37.79
CA GLU A 139 10.11 37.58 -37.65
C GLU A 139 11.52 38.15 -37.86
N VAL A 140 12.54 37.52 -37.26
CA VAL A 140 13.93 37.93 -37.43
C VAL A 140 14.39 37.74 -38.88
N ASN A 141 14.03 36.64 -39.53
CA ASN A 141 14.37 36.41 -40.93
C ASN A 141 13.72 37.44 -41.86
N ASP A 142 12.44 37.77 -41.63
CA ASP A 142 11.73 38.79 -42.39
C ASP A 142 12.35 40.18 -42.19
N ALA A 143 12.72 40.51 -40.95
CA ALA A 143 13.42 41.76 -40.63
C ALA A 143 14.80 41.84 -41.30
N ILE A 144 15.56 40.73 -41.34
CA ILE A 144 16.84 40.66 -42.03
C ILE A 144 16.64 40.83 -43.54
N ALA A 145 15.64 40.18 -44.13
CA ALA A 145 15.33 40.31 -45.56
C ALA A 145 14.96 41.75 -45.93
N ALA A 146 14.12 42.41 -45.11
CA ALA A 146 13.76 43.81 -45.30
C ALA A 146 14.96 44.75 -45.19
N ARG A 147 15.85 44.54 -44.21
CA ARG A 147 17.09 45.32 -44.07
C ARG A 147 18.03 45.12 -45.25
N ARG A 148 18.16 43.90 -45.77
CA ARG A 148 18.97 43.62 -46.96
C ARG A 148 18.40 44.31 -48.20
N ALA A 149 17.09 44.27 -48.40
CA ALA A 149 16.44 44.96 -49.51
C ALA A 149 16.60 46.48 -49.44
N THR A 150 16.51 47.05 -48.22
CA THR A 150 16.75 48.48 -48.00
C THR A 150 18.21 48.84 -48.28
N ALA A 151 19.16 48.06 -47.76
CA ALA A 151 20.59 48.29 -48.00
C ALA A 151 20.96 48.16 -49.48
N SER A 152 20.39 47.20 -50.23
CA SER A 152 20.63 47.10 -51.67
C SER A 152 20.06 48.32 -52.42
N ALA A 153 18.87 48.79 -52.05
CA ALA A 153 18.28 49.98 -52.65
C ALA A 153 19.09 51.25 -52.34
N GLU A 154 19.64 51.38 -51.13
CA GLU A 154 20.54 52.48 -50.76
C GLU A 154 21.86 52.43 -51.55
N VAL A 155 22.44 51.23 -51.74
CA VAL A 155 23.64 51.03 -52.56
C VAL A 155 23.36 51.41 -54.02
N ASP A 156 22.25 50.96 -54.60
CA ASP A 156 21.86 51.30 -55.96
C ASP A 156 21.63 52.81 -56.13
N ALA A 157 20.98 53.45 -55.16
CA ALA A 157 20.79 54.89 -55.13
C ALA A 157 22.12 55.66 -55.00
N ALA A 158 23.03 55.21 -54.14
CA ALA A 158 24.35 55.80 -53.98
C ALA A 158 25.19 55.67 -55.26
N HIS A 159 25.17 54.51 -55.92
CA HIS A 159 25.79 54.33 -57.23
C HIS A 159 25.18 55.23 -58.30
N GLY A 160 23.86 55.36 -58.32
CA GLY A 160 23.13 56.28 -59.19
C GLY A 160 23.53 57.74 -58.98
N ALA A 161 23.69 58.17 -57.73
CA ALA A 161 24.09 59.54 -57.38
C ALA A 161 25.59 59.82 -57.62
N ALA A 162 26.46 58.81 -57.51
CA ALA A 162 27.90 58.94 -57.75
C ALA A 162 28.25 58.97 -59.24
N ARG A 163 27.48 58.28 -60.10
CA ARG A 163 27.72 58.21 -61.56
C ARG A 163 27.92 59.57 -62.23
N PRO A 164 27.03 60.58 -62.06
CA PRO A 164 27.21 61.90 -62.67
C PRO A 164 28.46 62.64 -62.18
N GLN A 165 28.82 62.44 -60.90
CA GLN A 165 30.01 63.05 -60.31
C GLN A 165 31.29 62.47 -60.92
N VAL A 166 31.34 61.13 -61.08
CA VAL A 166 32.43 60.44 -61.76
C VAL A 166 32.50 60.87 -63.23
N GLY A 167 31.36 60.92 -63.94
CA GLY A 167 31.29 61.39 -65.33
C GLY A 167 31.85 62.80 -65.50
N THR A 168 31.48 63.73 -64.61
CA THR A 168 31.98 65.11 -64.61
C THR A 168 33.50 65.17 -64.35
N ALA A 169 34.00 64.40 -63.38
CA ALA A 169 35.41 64.33 -63.07
C ALA A 169 36.24 63.76 -64.24
N VAL A 170 35.76 62.67 -64.85
CA VAL A 170 36.39 62.04 -66.02
C VAL A 170 36.37 62.98 -67.22
N ALA A 171 35.24 63.65 -67.51
CA ALA A 171 35.14 64.63 -68.58
C ALA A 171 36.13 65.80 -68.39
N THR A 172 36.32 66.26 -67.14
CA THR A 172 37.29 67.30 -66.81
C THR A 172 38.73 66.84 -67.08
N VAL A 173 39.08 65.63 -66.65
CA VAL A 173 40.42 65.05 -66.86
C VAL A 173 40.68 64.80 -68.36
N ALA A 174 39.72 64.22 -69.07
CA ALA A 174 39.81 63.94 -70.50
C ALA A 174 39.95 65.24 -71.32
N SER A 175 39.18 66.28 -71.00
CA SER A 175 39.26 67.58 -71.67
C SER A 175 40.66 68.19 -71.53
N ARG A 176 41.22 68.17 -70.32
CA ARG A 176 42.59 68.65 -70.06
C ARG A 176 43.64 67.83 -70.80
N ALA A 177 43.49 66.51 -70.85
CA ALA A 177 44.42 65.63 -71.57
C ALA A 177 44.42 65.90 -73.09
N VAL A 178 43.25 66.10 -73.69
CA VAL A 178 43.11 66.42 -75.12
C VAL A 178 43.69 67.81 -75.44
N GLU A 179 43.45 68.79 -74.57
CA GLU A 179 44.02 70.14 -74.72
C GLU A 179 45.56 70.10 -74.68
N LEU A 180 46.14 69.34 -73.74
CA LEU A 180 47.59 69.14 -73.66
C LEU A 180 48.17 68.41 -74.89
N ALA A 181 47.46 67.43 -75.45
CA ALA A 181 47.95 66.64 -76.58
C ALA A 181 47.83 67.37 -77.93
N THR A 182 46.79 68.18 -78.12
CA THR A 182 46.47 68.81 -79.42
C THR A 182 46.76 70.31 -79.47
N GLY A 183 47.01 70.93 -78.31
CA GLY A 183 47.20 72.37 -78.15
C GLY A 183 45.95 73.21 -78.39
N ARG A 184 44.76 72.58 -78.46
CA ARG A 184 43.45 73.24 -78.68
C ARG A 184 42.43 72.73 -77.68
N ALA A 185 41.59 73.65 -77.18
CA ALA A 185 40.50 73.30 -76.28
C ALA A 185 39.43 72.46 -77.02
N PRO A 186 39.10 71.25 -76.55
CA PRO A 186 38.04 70.42 -77.12
C PRO A 186 36.64 70.97 -76.79
N ASP A 187 35.65 70.62 -77.61
CA ASP A 187 34.23 70.96 -77.34
C ASP A 187 33.74 70.19 -76.09
N PRO A 188 33.36 70.89 -74.99
CA PRO A 188 32.91 70.25 -73.77
C PRO A 188 31.63 69.40 -73.94
N ASN A 189 30.77 69.73 -74.92
CA ASN A 189 29.56 68.96 -75.21
C ASN A 189 29.85 67.68 -75.99
N ALA A 190 30.97 67.63 -76.72
CA ALA A 190 31.40 66.42 -77.41
C ALA A 190 32.09 65.46 -76.43
N VAL A 191 32.94 65.98 -75.53
CA VAL A 191 33.63 65.15 -74.53
C VAL A 191 32.65 64.53 -73.53
N SER A 192 31.69 65.31 -73.01
CA SER A 192 30.66 64.79 -72.11
C SER A 192 29.85 63.66 -72.75
N ARG A 193 29.39 63.83 -74.00
CA ARG A 193 28.62 62.82 -74.73
C ARG A 193 29.39 61.50 -74.93
N VAL A 194 30.68 61.58 -75.25
CA VAL A 194 31.55 60.39 -75.42
C VAL A 194 31.80 59.70 -74.07
N VAL A 195 32.03 60.46 -73.00
CA VAL A 195 32.20 59.89 -71.65
C VAL A 195 30.91 59.21 -71.18
N ASP A 196 29.76 59.82 -71.40
CA ASP A 196 28.46 59.24 -71.04
C ASP A 196 28.17 57.96 -71.84
N GLU A 197 28.52 57.94 -73.13
CA GLU A 197 28.36 56.75 -73.99
C GLU A 197 29.28 55.59 -73.55
N LEU A 198 30.54 55.87 -73.22
CA LEU A 198 31.50 54.88 -72.70
C LEU A 198 31.10 54.36 -71.31
N MET A 199 30.60 55.23 -70.43
CA MET A 199 30.14 54.84 -69.10
C MET A 199 28.88 53.96 -69.16
N ASN A 200 28.00 54.17 -70.14
CA ASN A 200 26.82 53.34 -70.36
C ASN A 200 27.14 51.99 -71.02
N THR A 201 28.10 51.95 -71.96
CA THR A 201 28.51 50.69 -72.61
C THR A 201 29.30 49.77 -71.67
N GLY A 202 30.15 50.30 -70.78
CA GLY A 202 30.91 49.50 -69.82
C GLY A 202 30.08 48.80 -68.72
N VAL A 203 28.83 49.20 -68.54
CA VAL A 203 27.88 48.63 -67.55
C VAL A 203 27.11 47.44 -68.12
N SER A 204 27.09 47.29 -69.45
CA SER A 204 26.27 46.31 -70.16
C SER A 204 26.97 44.97 -70.43
N GLN A 205 28.19 44.78 -69.92
CA GLN A 205 29.01 43.56 -70.04
C GLN A 205 29.26 42.92 -68.68
#